data_AF-A0A1S2NWM2-F1
#
_entry.id   AF-A0A1S2NWM2-F1
#
_cell.length_a   1.000
_cell.length_b   1.000
_cell.length_c   1.000
_cell.angle_alpha   90.00
_cell.angle_beta   90.00
_cell.angle_gamma   90.00
#
_symmetry.space_group_name_H-M   'P 1'
#
loop_
_entity.id
_entity.type
_entity.pdbx_description
1 polymer ?
#
loop_
_entity_poly.entity_id
_entity_poly.type
_entity_poly.pdbx_seq_one_letter_code
_entity_poly.pdbx_strand_id
1 'polypeptide(L)'
;MRAPSTLGSFLRAFTWGHVRQLESAARAFTCNLAAHTGLVPKTDEVVFVDIDSKVKQVYGPAKQGASFGYTEQRGLHFQIVTVKTTACAPVIVATRLRKGSAGSGKGAASLLREALATVRAMGITAKIIVRADSAYFSHKVVDVCRRAGAHFSLAVAVKKTIREAIAGMDESSWTPIKYTSAVWDAAEERWISDAEIAEVPFTAFTSKKKAFRTTARLIVRRVKRLAPKSVPEGQAELFGV
;
A
#
# COMPACT_ATOMS: atom_id res chain seq x y z
N MET A 1 26.31 -36.67 -1.88
CA MET A 1 26.20 -35.22 -1.55
C MET A 1 26.52 -35.08 -0.06
N ARG A 2 27.52 -34.28 0.36
CA ARG A 2 27.82 -34.11 1.79
C ARG A 2 26.72 -33.26 2.45
N ALA A 3 26.29 -33.63 3.66
CA ALA A 3 25.34 -32.83 4.43
C ALA A 3 25.94 -31.43 4.70
N PRO A 4 25.13 -30.35 4.61
CA PRO A 4 25.63 -29.00 4.85
C PRO A 4 26.08 -28.85 6.30
N SER A 5 27.32 -28.39 6.50
CA SER A 5 27.92 -28.17 7.83
C SER A 5 27.64 -26.79 8.42
N THR A 6 26.99 -25.89 7.66
CA THR A 6 26.60 -24.55 8.11
C THR A 6 25.21 -24.19 7.60
N LEU A 7 24.51 -23.31 8.32
CA LEU A 7 23.22 -22.75 7.87
C LEU A 7 23.36 -22.08 6.49
N GLY A 8 24.47 -21.39 6.23
CA GLY A 8 24.71 -20.75 4.93
C GLY A 8 24.81 -21.75 3.78
N SER A 9 25.49 -22.88 3.99
CA SER A 9 25.59 -23.93 2.98
C SER A 9 24.26 -24.68 2.79
N PHE A 10 23.48 -24.86 3.86
CA PHE A 10 22.12 -25.38 3.77
C PHE A 10 21.20 -24.45 2.96
N LEU A 11 21.18 -23.16 3.30
CA LEU A 11 20.34 -22.17 2.62
C LEU A 11 20.69 -22.00 1.13
N ARG A 12 21.94 -22.24 0.72
CA ARG A 12 22.35 -22.23 -0.69
C ARG A 12 21.82 -23.39 -1.52
N ALA A 13 21.37 -24.48 -0.90
CA ALA A 13 20.73 -25.58 -1.60
C ALA A 13 19.29 -25.26 -2.03
N PHE A 14 18.70 -24.18 -1.51
CA PHE A 14 17.35 -23.78 -1.87
C PHE A 14 17.33 -23.09 -3.25
N THR A 15 16.52 -23.65 -4.15
CA THR A 15 16.22 -23.04 -5.43
C THR A 15 14.96 -22.19 -5.31
N TRP A 16 14.63 -21.45 -6.37
CA TRP A 16 13.34 -20.76 -6.45
C TRP A 16 12.15 -21.72 -6.24
N GLY A 17 12.23 -22.96 -6.75
CA GLY A 17 11.19 -23.98 -6.55
C GLY A 17 11.00 -24.34 -5.08
N HIS A 18 12.08 -24.54 -4.33
CA HIS A 18 11.99 -24.81 -2.89
C HIS A 18 11.38 -23.64 -2.11
N VAL A 19 11.71 -22.39 -2.48
CA VAL A 19 11.08 -21.21 -1.90
C VAL A 19 9.58 -21.17 -2.19
N ARG A 20 9.15 -21.51 -3.41
CA ARG A 20 7.72 -21.59 -3.77
C ARG A 20 6.97 -22.67 -2.98
N GLN A 21 7.62 -23.80 -2.68
CA GLN A 21 7.05 -24.85 -1.83
C GLN A 21 6.87 -24.35 -0.39
N LEU A 22 7.90 -23.68 0.18
CA LEU A 22 7.80 -23.08 1.52
C LEU A 22 6.69 -22.03 1.60
N GLU A 23 6.59 -21.16 0.60
CA GLU A 23 5.49 -20.18 0.52
C GLU A 23 4.12 -20.86 0.43
N SER A 24 4.02 -22.02 -0.22
CA SER A 24 2.78 -22.81 -0.27
C SER A 24 2.41 -23.38 1.09
N ALA A 25 3.38 -23.96 1.80
CA ALA A 25 3.18 -24.47 3.16
C ALA A 25 2.79 -23.33 4.12
N ALA A 26 3.44 -22.16 4.00
CA ALA A 26 3.12 -20.99 4.80
C ALA A 26 1.68 -20.51 4.55
N ARG A 27 1.22 -20.43 3.29
CA ARG A 27 -0.17 -20.08 2.99
C ARG A 27 -1.16 -21.07 3.59
N ALA A 28 -0.93 -22.37 3.44
CA ALA A 28 -1.79 -23.41 3.99
C ALA A 28 -1.84 -23.32 5.52
N PHE A 29 -0.69 -23.15 6.17
CA PHE A 29 -0.58 -22.95 7.61
C PHE A 29 -1.36 -21.72 8.08
N THR A 30 -1.17 -20.55 7.45
CA THR A 30 -1.88 -19.33 7.85
C THR A 30 -3.39 -19.46 7.66
N CYS A 31 -3.86 -20.10 6.58
CA CYS A 31 -5.29 -20.36 6.37
C CYS A 31 -5.86 -21.29 7.46
N ASN A 32 -5.16 -22.38 7.77
CA ASN A 32 -5.57 -23.31 8.81
C ASN A 32 -5.58 -22.62 10.18
N LEU A 33 -4.54 -21.85 10.51
CA LEU A 33 -4.48 -21.11 11.76
C LEU A 33 -5.66 -20.15 11.88
N ALA A 34 -5.96 -19.38 10.84
CA ALA A 34 -7.11 -18.46 10.84
C ALA A 34 -8.45 -19.18 11.03
N ALA A 35 -8.61 -20.38 10.44
CA ALA A 35 -9.82 -21.18 10.60
C ALA A 35 -10.00 -21.74 12.03
N HIS A 36 -8.92 -22.13 12.71
CA HIS A 36 -8.99 -22.76 14.03
C HIS A 36 -9.05 -21.75 15.19
N THR A 37 -8.45 -20.56 15.03
CA THR A 37 -8.31 -19.61 16.13
C THR A 37 -9.15 -18.34 15.98
N GLY A 38 -9.72 -18.11 14.80
CA GLY A 38 -10.35 -16.83 14.48
C GLY A 38 -9.34 -15.68 14.35
N LEU A 39 -8.05 -15.97 14.10
CA LEU A 39 -6.98 -14.98 13.93
C LEU A 39 -7.35 -13.85 12.95
N VAL A 40 -8.12 -14.19 11.91
CA VAL A 40 -8.75 -13.24 11.01
C VAL A 40 -10.27 -13.41 11.13
N PRO A 41 -10.95 -12.56 11.93
CA PRO A 41 -12.39 -12.61 12.09
C PRO A 41 -13.12 -12.48 10.75
N LYS A 42 -14.20 -13.27 10.59
CA LYS A 42 -15.02 -13.31 9.37
C LYS A 42 -16.29 -12.48 9.46
N THR A 43 -16.50 -11.81 10.59
CA THR A 43 -17.71 -11.06 10.94
C THR A 43 -17.76 -9.67 10.31
N ASP A 44 -16.61 -9.12 9.92
CA ASP A 44 -16.52 -7.78 9.37
C ASP A 44 -17.08 -7.72 7.95
N GLU A 45 -17.86 -6.69 7.66
CA GLU A 45 -18.37 -6.43 6.31
C GLU A 45 -17.24 -6.02 5.33
N VAL A 46 -16.14 -5.50 5.87
CA VAL A 46 -14.99 -4.99 5.11
C VAL A 46 -13.68 -5.53 5.67
N VAL A 47 -12.81 -6.00 4.78
CA VAL A 47 -11.45 -6.44 5.10
C VAL A 47 -10.45 -5.64 4.27
N PHE A 48 -9.38 -5.19 4.92
CA PHE A 48 -8.29 -4.45 4.27
C PHE A 48 -7.16 -5.39 3.88
N VAL A 49 -6.65 -5.21 2.67
CA VAL A 49 -5.45 -5.88 2.18
C VAL A 49 -4.41 -4.82 1.85
N ASP A 50 -3.33 -4.77 2.63
CA ASP A 50 -2.29 -3.77 2.47
C ASP A 50 -1.08 -4.38 1.79
N ILE A 51 -0.52 -3.70 0.79
CA ILE A 51 0.74 -4.09 0.16
C ILE A 51 1.76 -2.97 0.30
N ASP A 52 2.94 -3.33 0.79
CA ASP A 52 4.05 -2.42 0.91
C ASP A 52 5.40 -3.13 0.71
N SER A 53 6.45 -2.36 0.44
CA SER A 53 7.79 -2.87 0.25
C SER A 53 8.82 -1.97 0.90
N LYS A 54 9.88 -2.59 1.41
CA LYS A 54 10.98 -1.86 2.05
C LYS A 54 12.33 -2.45 1.67
N VAL A 55 13.29 -1.57 1.44
CA VAL A 55 14.69 -1.96 1.30
C VAL A 55 15.25 -2.23 2.68
N LYS A 56 15.82 -3.42 2.88
CA LYS A 56 16.62 -3.76 4.06
C LYS A 56 18.08 -3.79 3.64
N GLN A 57 18.87 -2.88 4.21
CA GLN A 57 20.31 -2.85 4.01
C GLN A 57 20.95 -4.18 4.45
N VAL A 58 21.90 -4.66 3.66
CA VAL A 58 22.66 -5.87 3.96
C VAL A 58 24.15 -5.65 3.70
N TYR A 59 24.97 -6.28 4.51
CA TYR A 59 26.44 -6.19 4.43
C TYR A 59 27.02 -7.45 3.79
N GLY A 60 28.16 -7.32 3.13
CA GLY A 60 28.86 -8.44 2.48
C GLY A 60 28.73 -8.41 0.95
N PRO A 61 29.86 -8.40 0.22
CA PRO A 61 29.87 -8.21 -1.23
C PRO A 61 29.23 -9.39 -1.98
N ALA A 62 29.38 -10.61 -1.49
CA ALA A 62 28.88 -11.83 -2.14
C ALA A 62 27.38 -12.12 -1.92
N LYS A 63 26.62 -11.26 -1.23
CA LYS A 63 25.17 -11.47 -1.04
C LYS A 63 24.43 -11.36 -2.39
N GLN A 64 23.93 -12.49 -2.87
CA GLN A 64 23.17 -12.58 -4.12
C GLN A 64 21.95 -11.65 -4.10
N GLY A 65 21.73 -10.92 -5.20
CA GLY A 65 20.59 -10.01 -5.36
C GLY A 65 20.69 -8.70 -4.57
N ALA A 66 21.65 -8.56 -3.65
CA ALA A 66 21.87 -7.32 -2.95
C ALA A 66 22.50 -6.29 -3.89
N SER A 67 21.83 -5.16 -4.08
CA SER A 67 22.29 -4.10 -4.97
C SER A 67 21.81 -2.74 -4.48
N PHE A 68 22.41 -1.69 -5.00
CA PHE A 68 21.90 -0.33 -4.81
C PHE A 68 20.61 -0.14 -5.60
N GLY A 69 19.76 0.76 -5.11
CA GLY A 69 18.48 1.15 -5.69
C GLY A 69 18.17 2.60 -5.33
N TYR A 70 16.90 2.98 -5.35
CA TYR A 70 16.49 4.38 -5.12
C TYR A 70 16.80 4.92 -3.71
N THR A 71 17.05 4.04 -2.72
CA THR A 71 17.43 4.44 -1.36
C THR A 71 18.93 4.69 -1.21
N GLU A 72 19.72 4.46 -2.25
CA GLU A 72 21.20 4.54 -2.23
C GLU A 72 21.85 3.60 -1.21
N GLN A 73 21.09 2.68 -0.63
CA GLN A 73 21.55 1.65 0.27
C GLN A 73 21.68 0.32 -0.48
N ARG A 74 22.82 -0.36 -0.34
CA ARG A 74 22.98 -1.73 -0.83
C ARG A 74 22.13 -2.67 0.02
N GLY A 75 21.05 -3.18 -0.56
CA GLY A 75 20.05 -3.93 0.19
C GLY A 75 19.35 -4.99 -0.61
N LEU A 76 18.46 -5.71 0.07
CA LEU A 76 17.42 -6.53 -0.54
C LEU A 76 16.08 -5.83 -0.36
N HIS A 77 15.17 -6.03 -1.31
CA HIS A 77 13.91 -5.31 -1.34
C HIS A 77 12.75 -6.29 -1.12
N PHE A 78 12.27 -6.38 0.12
CA PHE A 78 11.14 -7.24 0.44
C PHE A 78 9.83 -6.53 0.13
N GLN A 79 8.82 -7.32 -0.23
CA GLN A 79 7.44 -6.89 -0.42
C GLN A 79 6.55 -7.80 0.40
N ILE A 80 5.60 -7.23 1.13
CA ILE A 80 4.71 -7.95 2.04
C ILE A 80 3.28 -7.54 1.71
N VAL A 81 2.37 -8.51 1.77
CA VAL A 81 0.93 -8.28 1.74
C VAL A 81 0.34 -8.76 3.05
N THR A 82 -0.43 -7.91 3.70
CA THR A 82 -1.17 -8.24 4.93
C THR A 82 -2.67 -8.19 4.70
N VAL A 83 -3.40 -8.92 5.55
CA VAL A 83 -4.85 -8.79 5.71
C VAL A 83 -5.15 -8.25 7.11
N LYS A 84 -6.10 -7.34 7.22
CA LYS A 84 -6.52 -6.73 8.48
C LYS A 84 -8.05 -6.53 8.50
N THR A 85 -8.65 -6.77 9.66
CA THR A 85 -10.04 -6.44 10.00
C THR A 85 -10.07 -5.30 11.04
N THR A 86 -11.24 -4.88 11.47
CA THR A 86 -11.39 -3.94 12.59
C THR A 86 -10.93 -4.55 13.92
N ALA A 87 -11.04 -5.88 14.06
CA ALA A 87 -10.79 -6.61 15.30
C ALA A 87 -9.46 -7.38 15.34
N CYS A 88 -8.66 -7.38 14.27
CA CYS A 88 -7.38 -8.09 14.25
C CYS A 88 -6.17 -7.20 13.92
N ALA A 89 -5.01 -7.61 14.43
CA ALA A 89 -3.73 -7.09 13.94
C ALA A 89 -3.48 -7.54 12.49
N PRO A 90 -2.66 -6.83 11.71
CA PRO A 90 -2.30 -7.26 10.36
C PRO A 90 -1.66 -8.65 10.33
N VAL A 91 -2.22 -9.55 9.52
CA VAL A 91 -1.70 -10.92 9.30
C VAL A 91 -1.06 -11.00 7.93
N ILE A 92 0.17 -11.52 7.85
CA ILE A 92 0.89 -11.67 6.58
C ILE A 92 0.26 -12.81 5.76
N VAL A 93 -0.15 -12.51 4.52
CA VAL A 93 -0.80 -13.47 3.60
C VAL A 93 0.02 -13.76 2.35
N ALA A 94 1.00 -12.90 2.03
CA ALA A 94 1.99 -13.17 1.01
C ALA A 94 3.26 -12.34 1.27
N THR A 95 4.41 -12.89 0.87
CA THR A 95 5.70 -12.20 0.92
C THR A 95 6.47 -12.46 -0.36
N ARG A 96 7.42 -11.57 -0.67
CA ARG A 96 8.36 -11.75 -1.75
C ARG A 96 9.66 -11.02 -1.46
N LEU A 97 10.77 -11.73 -1.56
CA LEU A 97 12.09 -11.12 -1.55
C LEU A 97 12.54 -10.81 -2.98
N ARG A 98 13.05 -9.61 -3.21
CA ARG A 98 13.52 -9.15 -4.52
C ARG A 98 14.93 -8.56 -4.40
N LYS A 99 15.59 -8.43 -5.55
CA LYS A 99 16.87 -7.71 -5.64
C LYS A 99 16.73 -6.26 -5.16
N GLY A 100 17.80 -5.69 -4.62
CA GLY A 100 17.79 -4.31 -4.06
C GLY A 100 17.37 -3.23 -5.06
N SER A 101 17.72 -3.41 -6.33
CA SER A 101 17.40 -2.50 -7.43
C SER A 101 15.96 -2.63 -7.96
N ALA A 102 15.13 -3.50 -7.39
CA ALA A 102 13.74 -3.61 -7.81
C ALA A 102 12.97 -2.33 -7.41
N GLY A 103 12.23 -1.73 -8.35
CA GLY A 103 11.30 -0.65 -7.99
C GLY A 103 10.16 -1.17 -7.10
N SER A 104 9.62 -0.33 -6.22
CA SER A 104 8.66 -0.73 -5.17
C SER A 104 7.46 -1.50 -5.72
N GLY A 105 6.82 -1.05 -6.80
CA GLY A 105 5.70 -1.77 -7.43
C GLY A 105 6.06 -3.00 -8.28
N LYS A 106 7.34 -3.37 -8.45
CA LYS A 106 7.77 -4.46 -9.35
C LYS A 106 7.26 -5.82 -8.85
N GLY A 107 6.34 -6.43 -9.61
CA GLY A 107 5.77 -7.73 -9.25
C GLY A 107 4.59 -7.66 -8.25
N ALA A 108 4.14 -6.45 -7.92
CA ALA A 108 2.99 -6.25 -7.02
C ALA A 108 1.73 -6.96 -7.51
N ALA A 109 1.42 -6.89 -8.80
CA ALA A 109 0.22 -7.52 -9.37
C ALA A 109 0.20 -9.05 -9.18
N SER A 110 1.31 -9.75 -9.39
CA SER A 110 1.35 -11.20 -9.18
C SER A 110 1.33 -11.57 -7.70
N LEU A 111 2.03 -10.82 -6.85
CA LEU A 111 2.00 -11.05 -5.40
C LEU A 111 0.61 -10.81 -4.82
N LEU A 112 -0.06 -9.74 -5.24
CA LEU A 112 -1.41 -9.40 -4.80
C LEU A 112 -2.43 -10.43 -5.26
N ARG A 113 -2.29 -11.00 -6.47
CA ARG A 113 -3.14 -12.10 -6.92
C ARG A 113 -3.03 -13.32 -5.99
N GLU A 114 -1.81 -13.69 -5.62
CA GLU A 114 -1.57 -14.78 -4.66
C GLU A 114 -2.16 -14.46 -3.29
N ALA A 115 -1.95 -13.23 -2.80
CA ALA A 115 -2.49 -12.78 -1.53
C ALA A 115 -4.02 -12.80 -1.48
N LEU A 116 -4.70 -12.30 -2.51
CA LEU A 116 -6.16 -12.28 -2.59
C LEU A 116 -6.73 -13.71 -2.66
N ALA A 117 -6.05 -14.62 -3.36
CA ALA A 117 -6.40 -16.04 -3.33
C ALA A 117 -6.27 -16.64 -1.91
N THR A 118 -5.18 -16.33 -1.20
CA THR A 118 -5.01 -16.73 0.21
C THR A 118 -6.13 -16.19 1.10
N VAL A 119 -6.46 -14.89 0.97
CA VAL A 119 -7.53 -14.26 1.77
C VAL A 119 -8.89 -14.93 1.51
N ARG A 120 -9.20 -15.26 0.26
CA ARG A 120 -10.43 -16.03 -0.05
C ARG A 120 -10.37 -17.46 0.49
N ALA A 121 -9.22 -18.13 0.44
CA ALA A 121 -9.03 -19.46 1.01
C ALA A 121 -9.16 -19.50 2.54
N MET A 122 -8.99 -18.36 3.24
CA MET A 122 -9.33 -18.24 4.66
C MET A 122 -10.85 -18.26 4.93
N GLY A 123 -11.68 -18.21 3.89
CA GLY A 123 -13.14 -18.15 3.98
C GLY A 123 -13.69 -16.74 4.14
N ILE A 124 -12.90 -15.70 3.81
CA ILE A 124 -13.35 -14.31 3.85
C ILE A 124 -14.25 -14.03 2.65
N THR A 125 -15.54 -13.79 2.92
CA THR A 125 -16.55 -13.40 1.94
C THR A 125 -16.81 -11.89 1.91
N ALA A 126 -16.31 -11.18 2.94
CA ALA A 126 -16.40 -9.73 3.09
C ALA A 126 -15.89 -8.95 1.86
N LYS A 127 -16.30 -7.68 1.78
CA LYS A 127 -15.79 -6.73 0.80
C LYS A 127 -14.31 -6.49 1.06
N ILE A 128 -13.46 -6.78 0.08
CA ILE A 128 -12.02 -6.54 0.20
C ILE A 128 -11.68 -5.16 -0.36
N ILE A 129 -10.93 -4.36 0.41
CA ILE A 129 -10.32 -3.11 -0.05
C ILE A 129 -8.81 -3.26 -0.04
N VAL A 130 -8.20 -3.25 -1.23
CA VAL A 130 -6.74 -3.22 -1.36
C VAL A 130 -6.23 -1.80 -1.17
N ARG A 131 -5.30 -1.58 -0.25
CA ARG A 131 -4.67 -0.27 -0.03
C ARG A 131 -3.18 -0.33 -0.34
N ALA A 132 -2.68 0.73 -0.95
CA ALA A 132 -1.26 0.89 -1.23
C ALA A 132 -0.90 2.35 -1.46
N ASP A 133 0.37 2.68 -1.28
CA ASP A 133 0.89 4.00 -1.59
C ASP A 133 1.02 4.26 -3.11
N SER A 134 1.51 5.45 -3.45
CA SER A 134 1.62 5.90 -4.85
C SER A 134 2.63 5.10 -5.69
N ALA A 135 3.57 4.38 -5.07
CA ALA A 135 4.51 3.52 -5.78
C ALA A 135 3.83 2.27 -6.37
N TYR A 136 2.62 1.95 -5.90
CA TYR A 136 1.76 0.87 -6.40
C TYR A 136 0.67 1.36 -7.35
N PHE A 137 0.60 2.66 -7.66
CA PHE A 137 -0.38 3.24 -8.58
C PHE A 137 -0.16 2.76 -10.03
N SER A 138 -0.77 1.63 -10.37
CA SER A 138 -0.56 0.91 -11.62
C SER A 138 -1.82 0.22 -12.11
N HIS A 139 -2.10 0.33 -13.41
CA HIS A 139 -3.22 -0.38 -14.05
C HIS A 139 -3.19 -1.90 -13.82
N LYS A 140 -1.99 -2.50 -13.64
CA LYS A 140 -1.86 -3.94 -13.36
C LYS A 140 -2.36 -4.32 -11.96
N VAL A 141 -2.16 -3.44 -10.98
CA VAL A 141 -2.68 -3.63 -9.62
C VAL A 141 -4.19 -3.51 -9.64
N VAL A 142 -4.71 -2.47 -10.28
CA VAL A 142 -6.16 -2.25 -10.45
C VAL A 142 -6.84 -3.43 -11.17
N ASP A 143 -6.25 -3.94 -12.26
CA ASP A 143 -6.77 -5.11 -13.00
C ASP A 143 -6.85 -6.35 -12.10
N VAL A 144 -5.83 -6.59 -11.28
CA VAL A 144 -5.84 -7.70 -10.31
C VAL A 144 -6.94 -7.53 -9.26
N CYS A 145 -7.10 -6.32 -8.70
CA CYS A 145 -8.19 -6.06 -7.76
C CYS A 145 -9.55 -6.33 -8.40
N ARG A 146 -9.81 -5.79 -9.60
CA ARG A 146 -11.08 -5.96 -10.32
C ARG A 146 -11.37 -7.43 -10.63
N ARG A 147 -10.39 -8.18 -11.15
CA ARG A 147 -10.54 -9.61 -11.45
C ARG A 147 -10.84 -10.45 -10.20
N ALA A 148 -10.37 -10.02 -9.04
CA ALA A 148 -10.62 -10.68 -7.77
C ALA A 148 -11.91 -10.19 -7.06
N GLY A 149 -12.68 -9.30 -7.68
CA GLY A 149 -13.86 -8.68 -7.06
C GLY A 149 -13.53 -7.79 -5.86
N ALA A 150 -12.29 -7.27 -5.78
CA ALA A 150 -11.83 -6.39 -4.72
C ALA A 150 -11.92 -4.92 -5.15
N HIS A 151 -12.23 -4.06 -4.19
CA HIS A 151 -12.08 -2.62 -4.32
C HIS A 151 -10.63 -2.21 -4.05
N PHE A 152 -10.29 -0.97 -4.39
CA PHE A 152 -8.95 -0.43 -4.16
C PHE A 152 -9.00 1.01 -3.66
N SER A 153 -8.02 1.36 -2.84
CA SER A 153 -7.72 2.73 -2.39
C SER A 153 -6.22 2.94 -2.53
N LEU A 154 -5.80 3.53 -3.65
CA LEU A 154 -4.40 3.73 -3.99
C LEU A 154 -4.07 5.21 -3.86
N ALA A 155 -3.01 5.55 -3.12
CA ALA A 155 -2.52 6.92 -3.12
C ALA A 155 -2.02 7.28 -4.53
N VAL A 156 -2.10 8.57 -4.89
CA VAL A 156 -1.66 9.07 -6.19
C VAL A 156 -0.68 10.21 -5.97
N ALA A 157 0.42 10.20 -6.72
CA ALA A 157 1.35 11.32 -6.71
C ALA A 157 0.67 12.58 -7.28
N VAL A 158 0.84 13.71 -6.59
CA VAL A 158 0.24 15.00 -6.99
C VAL A 158 0.94 15.54 -8.24
N LYS A 159 0.37 15.24 -9.41
CA LYS A 159 0.77 15.74 -10.73
C LYS A 159 -0.15 16.87 -11.19
N LYS A 160 0.20 17.54 -12.28
CA LYS A 160 -0.60 18.61 -12.91
C LYS A 160 -2.09 18.23 -13.04
N THR A 161 -2.38 17.05 -13.59
CA THR A 161 -3.76 16.55 -13.78
C THR A 161 -4.54 16.33 -12.48
N ILE A 162 -3.84 16.00 -11.38
CA ILE A 162 -4.47 15.86 -10.06
C ILE A 162 -4.75 17.24 -9.48
N ARG A 163 -3.83 18.20 -9.63
CA ARG A 163 -4.04 19.59 -9.20
C ARG A 163 -5.20 20.24 -9.95
N GLU A 164 -5.29 20.03 -11.27
CA GLU A 164 -6.41 20.52 -12.09
C GLU A 164 -7.73 19.90 -11.65
N ALA A 165 -7.77 18.60 -11.38
CA ALA A 165 -8.97 17.94 -10.86
C ALA A 165 -9.40 18.50 -9.50
N ILE A 166 -8.44 18.79 -8.61
CA ILE A 166 -8.71 19.38 -7.30
C ILE A 166 -9.20 20.83 -7.43
N ALA A 167 -8.57 21.63 -8.30
CA ALA A 167 -8.93 23.04 -8.50
C ALA A 167 -10.33 23.21 -9.10
N GLY A 168 -10.84 22.21 -9.82
CA GLY A 168 -12.20 22.22 -10.37
C GLY A 168 -13.29 21.75 -9.40
N MET A 169 -12.97 21.42 -8.15
CA MET A 169 -13.96 20.97 -7.17
C MET A 169 -14.71 22.17 -6.58
N ASP A 170 -16.04 22.04 -6.50
CA ASP A 170 -16.87 23.07 -5.85
C ASP A 170 -16.55 23.15 -4.36
N GLU A 171 -16.48 24.36 -3.83
CA GLU A 171 -16.25 24.62 -2.42
C GLU A 171 -17.39 24.03 -1.55
N SER A 172 -18.60 23.94 -2.09
CA SER A 172 -19.74 23.30 -1.40
C SER A 172 -19.63 21.77 -1.28
N SER A 173 -18.72 21.13 -2.05
CA SER A 173 -18.57 19.67 -2.07
C SER A 173 -17.72 19.12 -0.91
N TRP A 174 -17.09 20.00 -0.14
CA TRP A 174 -16.21 19.63 0.97
C TRP A 174 -17.00 19.31 2.23
N THR A 175 -16.80 18.09 2.73
CA THR A 175 -17.42 17.62 3.96
C THR A 175 -16.40 17.64 5.09
N PRO A 176 -16.67 18.34 6.20
CA PRO A 176 -15.78 18.34 7.36
C PRO A 176 -15.75 16.97 8.03
N ILE A 177 -14.57 16.58 8.49
CA ILE A 177 -14.32 15.37 9.25
C ILE A 177 -13.50 15.69 10.50
N LYS A 178 -13.68 14.86 11.54
CA LYS A 178 -12.88 14.91 12.77
C LYS A 178 -12.13 13.61 12.95
N TYR A 179 -10.86 13.70 13.32
CA TYR A 179 -10.08 12.52 13.70
C TYR A 179 -10.41 12.13 15.14
N THR A 180 -10.45 10.82 15.40
CA THR A 180 -10.55 10.28 16.76
C THR A 180 -9.35 10.67 17.61
N SER A 181 -8.17 10.77 16.99
CA SER A 181 -6.93 11.22 17.62
C SER A 181 -6.26 12.23 16.71
N ALA A 182 -5.83 13.36 17.27
CA ALA A 182 -5.14 14.37 16.50
C ALA A 182 -3.83 13.81 15.91
N VAL A 183 -3.46 14.27 14.72
CA VAL A 183 -2.24 13.85 14.02
C VAL A 183 -1.27 15.04 13.98
N TRP A 184 -0.02 14.83 14.40
CA TRP A 184 1.01 15.86 14.29
C TRP A 184 1.37 16.11 12.83
N ASP A 185 1.26 17.37 12.41
CA ASP A 185 1.75 17.84 11.12
C ASP A 185 3.08 18.56 11.34
N ALA A 186 4.16 18.00 10.80
CA ALA A 186 5.50 18.55 10.94
C ALA A 186 5.74 19.79 10.06
N ALA A 187 4.95 19.98 8.99
CA ALA A 187 5.08 21.15 8.13
C ALA A 187 4.35 22.38 8.72
N GLU A 188 3.23 22.13 9.39
CA GLU A 188 2.42 23.17 10.05
C GLU A 188 2.74 23.29 11.56
N GLU A 189 3.66 22.46 12.07
CA GLU A 189 4.09 22.35 13.48
C GLU A 189 2.92 22.35 14.48
N ARG A 190 1.88 21.56 14.18
CA ARG A 190 0.69 21.49 15.02
C ARG A 190 -0.03 20.15 14.96
N TRP A 191 -0.85 19.92 15.96
CA TRP A 191 -1.82 18.83 15.97
C TRP A 191 -3.03 19.19 15.10
N ILE A 192 -3.33 18.33 14.14
CA ILE A 192 -4.50 18.42 13.28
C ILE A 192 -5.56 17.45 13.81
N SER A 193 -6.70 17.98 14.27
CA SER A 193 -7.85 17.21 14.76
C SER A 193 -9.02 17.21 13.77
N ASP A 194 -9.05 18.14 12.82
CA ASP A 194 -10.07 18.30 11.80
C ASP A 194 -9.46 18.34 10.38
N ALA A 195 -10.27 17.96 9.39
CA ALA A 195 -9.94 18.06 7.98
C ALA A 195 -11.23 18.14 7.18
N GLU A 196 -11.12 18.30 5.87
CA GLU A 196 -12.25 18.18 4.95
C GLU A 196 -11.92 17.14 3.89
N ILE A 197 -12.96 16.41 3.48
CA ILE A 197 -12.89 15.45 2.40
C ILE A 197 -13.88 15.84 1.31
N ALA A 198 -13.46 15.72 0.07
CA ALA A 198 -14.34 15.79 -1.09
C ALA A 198 -13.96 14.71 -2.10
N GLU A 199 -14.88 14.39 -3.00
CA GLU A 199 -14.70 13.36 -4.01
C GLU A 199 -15.00 13.90 -5.40
N VAL A 200 -14.19 13.55 -6.39
CA VAL A 200 -14.43 13.90 -7.80
C VAL A 200 -14.20 12.69 -8.70
N PRO A 201 -15.02 12.46 -9.75
CA PRO A 201 -14.74 11.42 -10.73
C PRO A 201 -13.39 11.68 -11.42
N PHE A 202 -12.52 10.67 -11.45
CA PHE A 202 -11.19 10.78 -12.04
C PHE A 202 -10.85 9.56 -12.89
N THR A 203 -10.33 9.81 -14.10
CA THR A 203 -9.88 8.74 -15.00
C THR A 203 -8.36 8.63 -14.97
N ALA A 204 -7.85 7.56 -14.37
CA ALA A 204 -6.44 7.21 -14.31
C ALA A 204 -5.96 6.51 -15.59
N PHE A 205 -4.63 6.55 -15.80
CA PHE A 205 -3.92 5.87 -16.88
C PHE A 205 -4.35 6.28 -18.30
N THR A 206 -4.74 7.54 -18.50
CA THR A 206 -5.21 8.09 -19.79
C THR A 206 -4.19 7.95 -20.93
N SER A 207 -2.88 7.94 -20.61
CA SER A 207 -1.79 7.69 -21.57
C SER A 207 -1.68 6.22 -22.03
N LYS A 208 -2.45 5.30 -21.46
CA LYS A 208 -2.50 3.89 -21.87
C LYS A 208 -3.69 3.63 -22.80
N LYS A 209 -3.69 2.43 -23.42
CA LYS A 209 -4.82 1.91 -24.21
C LYS A 209 -6.12 2.01 -23.41
N LYS A 210 -7.24 2.26 -24.08
CA LYS A 210 -8.57 2.44 -23.45
C LYS A 210 -8.90 1.33 -22.44
N ALA A 211 -8.57 0.08 -22.76
CA ALA A 211 -8.77 -1.09 -21.88
C ALA A 211 -8.06 -1.02 -20.51
N PHE A 212 -7.02 -0.19 -20.36
CA PHE A 212 -6.29 -0.02 -19.10
C PHE A 212 -6.65 1.27 -18.34
N ARG A 213 -7.47 2.13 -18.94
CA ARG A 213 -7.97 3.33 -18.28
C ARG A 213 -8.93 2.94 -17.18
N THR A 214 -8.88 3.65 -16.07
CA THR A 214 -9.71 3.36 -14.91
C THR A 214 -10.36 4.63 -14.41
N THR A 215 -11.67 4.71 -14.53
CA THR A 215 -12.47 5.74 -13.87
C THR A 215 -12.84 5.26 -12.46
N ALA A 216 -12.54 6.09 -11.48
CA ALA A 216 -12.83 5.87 -10.06
C ALA A 216 -13.01 7.22 -9.36
N ARG A 217 -13.27 7.19 -8.05
CA ARG A 217 -13.35 8.41 -7.23
C ARG A 217 -11.93 8.83 -6.84
N LEU A 218 -11.58 10.08 -7.11
CA LEU A 218 -10.44 10.73 -6.48
C LEU A 218 -10.95 11.32 -5.16
N ILE A 219 -10.52 10.73 -4.05
CA ILE A 219 -10.85 11.20 -2.71
C ILE A 219 -9.73 12.15 -2.29
N VAL A 220 -10.08 13.40 -2.00
CA VAL A 220 -9.14 14.45 -1.64
C VAL A 220 -9.36 14.82 -0.19
N ARG A 221 -8.28 14.83 0.58
CA ARG A 221 -8.25 15.31 1.97
C ARG A 221 -7.50 16.63 1.99
N ARG A 222 -8.13 17.70 2.48
CA ARG A 222 -7.46 18.97 2.77
C ARG A 222 -7.54 19.28 4.26
N VAL A 223 -6.57 20.05 4.75
CA VAL A 223 -6.56 20.60 6.11
C VAL A 223 -6.58 22.10 5.96
N LYS A 224 -7.43 22.77 6.75
CA LYS A 224 -7.48 24.24 6.72
C LYS A 224 -6.13 24.76 7.21
N ARG A 225 -5.42 25.52 6.37
CA ARG A 225 -4.23 26.25 6.84
C ARG A 225 -4.70 27.34 7.80
N LEU A 226 -4.20 27.29 9.02
CA LEU A 226 -4.27 28.44 9.91
C LEU A 226 -3.16 29.39 9.48
N ALA A 227 -3.38 30.70 9.57
CA ALA A 227 -2.35 31.68 9.22
C ALA A 227 -1.04 31.33 9.96
N PRO A 228 0.13 31.40 9.30
CA PRO A 228 1.39 31.11 9.97
C PRO A 228 1.56 32.05 11.17
N LYS A 229 2.14 31.56 12.27
CA LYS A 229 2.42 32.36 13.49
C LYS A 229 3.25 33.62 13.23
N SER A 230 3.83 33.77 12.04
CA SER A 230 4.54 34.95 11.58
C SER A 230 3.65 36.09 11.09
N VAL A 231 2.32 35.89 11.01
CA VAL A 231 1.36 36.96 10.73
C VAL A 231 0.79 37.44 12.06
N PRO A 232 1.12 38.67 12.50
CA PRO A 232 0.55 39.24 13.71
C PRO A 232 -0.99 39.26 13.63
N GLU A 233 -1.66 38.93 14.72
CA GLU A 233 -3.11 39.18 14.86
C GLU A 233 -3.35 40.69 14.68
N GLY A 234 -3.83 41.09 13.50
CA GLY A 234 -4.13 42.50 13.21
C GLY A 234 -4.00 42.97 11.76
N GLN A 235 -3.42 42.18 10.83
CA GLN A 235 -3.44 42.53 9.40
C GLN A 235 -4.34 41.60 8.60
N ALA A 236 -5.65 41.85 8.73
CA ALA A 236 -6.61 41.48 7.70
C ALA A 236 -6.53 42.51 6.55
N GLU A 237 -6.42 41.97 5.34
CA GLU A 237 -6.53 42.62 4.01
C GLU A 237 -5.39 43.56 3.55
N LEU A 238 -4.75 43.22 2.43
CA LEU A 238 -4.92 43.92 1.14
C LEU A 238 -4.12 43.21 0.03
N PHE A 239 -4.71 43.17 -1.16
CA PHE A 239 -4.41 42.37 -2.35
C PHE A 239 -2.98 42.41 -2.93
N GLY A 240 -2.64 41.35 -3.68
CA GLY A 240 -1.60 41.34 -4.72
C GLY A 240 -1.93 40.32 -5.81
N VAL A 241 -2.16 40.83 -7.03
CA VAL A 241 -2.67 40.24 -8.29
C VAL A 241 -2.08 38.88 -8.68
#